data_AF-E2BU11-F1
#
_entry.id   AF-E2BU11-F1
#
_cell.length_a   1.000
_cell.length_b   1.000
_cell.length_c   1.000
_cell.angle_alpha   90.00
_cell.angle_beta   90.00
_cell.angle_gamma   90.00
#
_symmetry.space_group_name_H-M   'P 1'
#
loop_
_entity.id
_entity.type
_entity.pdbx_description
1 polymer ?
#
loop_
_entity_poly.entity_id
_entity_poly.type
_entity_poly.pdbx_seq_one_letter_code
_entity_poly.pdbx_strand_id
1 'polypeptide(L)'
;MAVEIKQTLEREYEVFLTAQDIRNLNFAKLAEMFNQETLNEKLRSDNLKDSSDLAGLKLLVRVIGDDNYSIPDVCISLPTKADTARDEIFLLPGVEGCWSIFNLLAPKIEAPAVCLQYGTYNIGNDCHTISEIADCLLKV
;
A
#
# COMPACT_ATOMS: atom_id res chain seq x y z
N MET A 1 0.04 23.31 -14.61
CA MET A 1 0.31 21.91 -14.19
C MET A 1 1.62 21.72 -13.45
N ALA A 2 2.81 21.78 -14.08
CA ALA A 2 4.06 21.45 -13.37
C ALA A 2 4.33 22.31 -12.10
N VAL A 3 4.03 23.61 -12.16
CA VAL A 3 4.12 24.54 -11.02
C VAL A 3 3.10 24.21 -9.92
N GLU A 4 1.87 23.85 -10.30
CA GLU A 4 0.79 23.50 -9.35
C GLU A 4 1.09 22.18 -8.64
N ILE A 5 1.61 21.18 -9.36
CA ILE A 5 2.05 19.89 -8.78
C ILE A 5 3.15 20.15 -7.75
N LYS A 6 4.15 20.95 -8.10
CA LYS A 6 5.21 21.34 -7.16
C LYS A 6 4.64 22.04 -5.92
N GLN A 7 3.81 23.06 -6.12
CA GLN A 7 3.23 23.82 -5.00
C GLN A 7 2.37 22.92 -4.08
N THR A 8 1.63 21.97 -4.65
CA THR A 8 0.82 21.02 -3.88
C THR A 8 1.71 20.08 -3.06
N LEU A 9 2.75 19.52 -3.68
CA LEU A 9 3.70 18.62 -2.99
C LEU A 9 4.49 19.35 -1.89
N GLU A 10 4.87 20.61 -2.11
CA GLU A 10 5.55 21.43 -1.10
C GLU A 10 4.64 21.81 0.07
N ARG A 11 3.37 22.14 -0.20
CA ARG A 11 2.45 22.66 0.83
C ARG A 11 1.75 21.56 1.64
N GLU A 12 1.29 20.50 0.98
CA GLU A 12 0.46 19.46 1.59
C GLU A 12 1.28 18.28 2.14
N TYR A 13 2.53 18.13 1.68
CA TYR A 13 3.34 16.94 1.96
C TYR A 13 4.80 17.24 2.29
N GLU A 14 5.15 18.53 2.41
CA GLU A 14 6.52 19.00 2.73
C GLU A 14 7.63 18.46 1.80
N VAL A 15 7.28 18.10 0.55
CA VAL A 15 8.23 17.59 -0.45
C VAL A 15 8.78 18.74 -1.29
N PHE A 16 10.05 19.09 -1.09
CA PHE A 16 10.72 20.17 -1.81
C PHE A 16 11.35 19.70 -3.12
N LEU A 17 10.95 20.31 -4.23
CA LEU A 17 11.39 19.94 -5.58
C LEU A 17 12.18 21.06 -6.26
N THR A 18 13.38 20.74 -6.76
CA THR A 18 14.12 21.66 -7.63
C THR A 18 13.47 21.74 -9.02
N ALA A 19 13.87 22.74 -9.80
CA ALA A 19 13.45 22.82 -11.21
C ALA A 19 13.93 21.64 -12.06
N GLN A 20 14.97 20.92 -11.62
CA GLN A 20 15.42 19.69 -12.27
C GLN A 20 14.55 18.49 -11.87
N ASP A 21 14.14 18.40 -10.60
CA ASP A 21 13.27 17.32 -10.12
C ASP A 21 11.90 17.37 -10.79
N ILE A 22 11.30 18.56 -10.94
CA ILE A 22 10.01 18.71 -11.65
C ILE A 22 10.12 18.22 -13.10
N ARG A 23 11.22 18.53 -13.79
CA ARG A 23 11.41 18.14 -15.20
C ARG A 23 11.48 16.63 -15.39
N ASN A 24 11.95 15.91 -14.36
CA ASN A 24 12.06 14.46 -14.34
C ASN A 24 11.00 13.80 -13.44
N LEU A 25 9.98 14.54 -13.02
CA LEU A 25 9.01 14.08 -12.03
C LEU A 25 8.10 13.04 -12.67
N ASN A 26 8.16 11.82 -12.13
CA ASN A 26 7.29 10.71 -12.48
C ASN A 26 7.08 9.84 -11.22
N PHE A 27 6.23 8.81 -11.32
CA PHE A 27 5.92 7.95 -10.18
C PHE A 27 7.15 7.22 -9.62
N ALA A 28 8.09 6.79 -10.46
CA ALA A 28 9.32 6.15 -10.01
C ALA A 28 10.23 7.14 -9.25
N LYS A 29 10.31 8.39 -9.70
CA LYS A 29 11.08 9.45 -9.04
C LYS A 29 10.47 9.83 -7.69
N LEU A 30 9.14 9.92 -7.62
CA LEU A 30 8.41 10.08 -6.36
C LEU A 30 8.76 8.93 -5.41
N ALA A 31 8.64 7.68 -5.86
CA ALA A 31 8.95 6.51 -5.05
C ALA A 31 10.39 6.49 -4.51
N GLU A 32 11.37 6.90 -5.32
CA GLU A 32 12.77 7.02 -4.91
C GLU A 32 12.94 8.02 -3.75
N MET A 33 12.29 9.19 -3.82
CA MET A 33 12.39 10.24 -2.81
C MET A 33 11.85 9.76 -1.44
N PHE A 34 10.69 9.10 -1.41
CA PHE A 34 10.11 8.58 -0.17
C PHE A 34 10.90 7.41 0.43
N ASN A 35 11.46 6.53 -0.41
CA ASN A 35 12.28 5.41 0.06
C ASN A 35 13.60 5.90 0.68
N GLN A 36 14.20 6.95 0.13
CA GLN A 36 15.41 7.58 0.67
C GLN A 36 15.15 8.28 2.01
N GLU A 37 13.99 8.93 2.19
CA GLU A 37 13.59 9.52 3.48
C GLU A 37 13.43 8.46 4.58
N THR A 38 12.85 7.30 4.29
CA THR A 38 12.78 6.19 5.28
C THR A 38 14.14 5.63 5.72
N LEU A 39 15.19 5.75 4.88
CA LEU A 39 16.55 5.37 5.26
C LEU A 39 17.20 6.43 6.15
N ASN A 40 16.89 7.71 5.93
CA ASN A 40 17.40 8.82 6.73
C ASN A 40 16.71 8.94 8.09
N GLU A 41 15.41 8.60 8.19
CA GLU A 41 14.67 8.54 9.47
C GLU A 41 15.22 7.45 10.41
N LYS A 42 15.71 6.31 9.88
CA LYS A 42 16.36 5.26 10.70
C LYS A 42 17.67 5.72 11.38
N LEU A 43 18.26 6.83 10.93
CA LEU A 43 19.47 7.42 11.52
C LEU A 43 19.16 8.58 12.48
N ARG A 44 17.90 9.02 12.58
CA ARG A 44 17.48 10.18 13.38
C ARG A 44 16.29 9.81 14.26
N SER A 45 16.54 9.01 15.28
CA SER A 45 15.67 8.98 16.46
C SER A 45 15.72 10.36 17.13
N ASP A 46 14.69 11.20 16.96
CA ASP A 46 14.12 12.04 18.05
C ASP A 46 13.01 13.05 17.69
N ASN A 47 12.49 13.17 16.46
CA ASN A 47 11.40 14.12 16.20
C ASN A 47 10.12 13.41 15.72
N LEU A 48 9.18 13.28 16.65
CA LEU A 48 7.92 12.55 16.54
C LEU A 48 6.74 13.45 16.13
N LYS A 49 7.00 14.47 15.30
CA LYS A 49 5.98 15.35 14.73
C LYS A 49 6.21 15.43 13.22
N ASP A 50 5.14 15.24 12.47
CA ASP A 50 5.03 15.33 10.99
C ASP A 50 5.35 14.05 10.18
N SER A 51 5.05 12.86 10.72
CA SER A 51 5.03 11.63 9.92
C SER A 51 3.68 11.31 9.26
N SER A 52 2.59 12.04 9.59
CA SER A 52 1.24 11.74 9.09
C SER A 52 1.06 12.11 7.62
N ASP A 53 1.58 13.26 7.21
CA ASP A 53 1.28 13.82 5.89
C ASP A 53 2.03 13.03 4.80
N LEU A 54 3.24 12.60 5.12
CA LEU A 54 4.03 11.69 4.30
C LEU A 54 3.47 10.26 4.23
N ALA A 55 2.68 9.83 5.22
CA ALA A 55 2.16 8.46 5.29
C ALA A 55 1.22 8.13 4.12
N GLY A 56 0.37 9.08 3.72
CA GLY A 56 -0.53 8.93 2.59
C GLY A 56 0.21 8.75 1.26
N LEU A 57 1.27 9.54 1.03
CA LEU A 57 2.09 9.39 -0.17
C LEU A 57 2.98 8.13 -0.14
N LYS A 58 3.49 7.74 1.03
CA LYS A 58 4.19 6.45 1.21
C LYS A 58 3.29 5.27 0.87
N LEU A 59 2.01 5.31 1.28
CA LEU A 59 1.02 4.29 0.90
C LEU A 59 0.74 4.32 -0.60
N LEU A 60 0.49 5.51 -1.16
CA LEU A 60 0.26 5.69 -2.59
C LEU A 60 1.41 5.11 -3.43
N VAL A 61 2.67 5.41 -3.07
CA VAL A 61 3.86 4.88 -3.75
C VAL A 61 3.94 3.35 -3.70
N ARG A 62 3.51 2.73 -2.60
CA ARG A 62 3.48 1.25 -2.48
C ARG A 62 2.42 0.60 -3.35
N VAL A 63 1.36 1.35 -3.68
CA VAL A 63 0.20 0.90 -4.45
C VAL A 63 0.36 1.20 -5.95
N ILE A 64 1.03 2.29 -6.30
CA ILE A 64 1.16 2.76 -7.68
C ILE A 64 1.96 1.78 -8.54
N GLY A 65 1.42 1.44 -9.71
CA GLY A 65 2.07 0.57 -10.69
C GLY A 65 1.94 -0.92 -10.37
N ASP A 66 1.18 -1.26 -9.33
CA ASP A 66 0.82 -2.63 -9.03
C ASP A 66 -0.51 -2.98 -9.71
N ASP A 67 -0.44 -3.69 -10.83
CA ASP A 67 -1.61 -4.10 -11.60
C ASP A 67 -2.56 -5.00 -10.81
N ASN A 68 -2.09 -5.60 -9.70
CA ASN A 68 -2.86 -6.49 -8.83
C ASN A 68 -4.03 -5.79 -8.11
N TYR A 69 -4.03 -4.46 -8.01
CA TYR A 69 -5.15 -3.70 -7.45
C TYR A 69 -6.41 -3.76 -8.34
N SER A 70 -6.26 -4.17 -9.60
CA SER A 70 -7.37 -4.31 -10.55
C SER A 70 -8.10 -5.64 -10.42
N ILE A 71 -7.60 -6.56 -9.59
CA ILE A 71 -8.19 -7.89 -9.42
C ILE A 71 -9.45 -7.75 -8.56
N PRO A 72 -10.65 -8.08 -9.08
CA PRO A 72 -11.89 -7.87 -8.36
C PRO A 72 -12.15 -8.93 -7.27
N ASP A 73 -11.40 -10.04 -7.30
CA ASP A 73 -11.64 -11.16 -6.38
C ASP A 73 -11.36 -10.76 -4.93
N VAL A 74 -12.30 -11.09 -4.05
CA VAL A 74 -12.13 -10.88 -2.60
C VAL A 74 -11.14 -11.87 -2.02
N CYS A 75 -11.18 -13.13 -2.46
CA CYS A 75 -10.28 -14.18 -1.97
C CYS A 75 -9.15 -14.43 -2.96
N ILE A 76 -7.91 -14.13 -2.57
CA ILE A 76 -6.71 -14.39 -3.38
C ILE A 76 -5.85 -15.44 -2.71
N SER A 77 -5.60 -16.55 -3.41
CA SER A 77 -4.63 -17.53 -2.94
C SER A 77 -3.21 -16.96 -3.09
N LEU A 78 -2.47 -16.94 -1.99
CA LEU A 78 -1.12 -16.41 -1.95
C LEU A 78 -0.10 -17.44 -2.46
N PRO A 79 1.00 -16.99 -3.10
CA PRO A 79 2.08 -17.87 -3.56
C PRO A 79 2.93 -18.38 -2.39
N THR A 80 2.34 -19.27 -1.59
CA THR A 80 2.95 -19.95 -0.44
C THR A 80 3.62 -21.25 -0.85
N LYS A 81 4.22 -21.95 0.12
CA LYS A 81 4.71 -23.32 -0.09
C LYS A 81 3.57 -24.36 -0.18
N ALA A 82 2.37 -24.00 0.28
CA ALA A 82 1.14 -24.75 0.13
C ALA A 82 1.21 -26.22 0.65
N ASP A 83 1.79 -26.42 1.83
CA ASP A 83 1.77 -27.71 2.54
C ASP A 83 0.34 -28.05 2.99
N THR A 84 -0.37 -28.84 2.19
CA THR A 84 -1.78 -29.20 2.41
C THR A 84 -2.04 -30.06 3.65
N ALA A 85 -0.98 -30.51 4.35
CA ALA A 85 -1.12 -31.14 5.67
C ALA A 85 -1.42 -30.12 6.78
N ARG A 86 -1.26 -28.82 6.51
CA ARG A 86 -1.51 -27.73 7.45
C ARG A 86 -2.85 -27.06 7.19
N ASP A 87 -3.42 -26.50 8.25
CA ASP A 87 -4.64 -25.70 8.17
C ASP A 87 -4.40 -24.44 7.32
N GLU A 88 -5.40 -24.09 6.51
CA GLU A 88 -5.37 -22.88 5.68
C GLU A 88 -5.42 -21.61 6.55
N ILE A 89 -4.61 -20.63 6.16
CA ILE A 89 -4.49 -19.35 6.87
C ILE A 89 -5.18 -18.25 6.07
N PHE A 90 -6.01 -17.46 6.75
CA PHE A 90 -6.58 -16.23 6.18
C PHE A 90 -5.79 -15.01 6.64
N LEU A 91 -5.37 -14.18 5.68
CA LEU A 91 -4.67 -12.92 5.94
C LEU A 91 -5.56 -11.73 5.56
N LEU A 92 -5.56 -10.73 6.43
CA LEU A 92 -6.16 -9.42 6.16
C LEU A 92 -5.03 -8.45 5.80
N PRO A 93 -5.07 -7.80 4.63
CA PRO A 93 -4.13 -6.72 4.31
C PRO A 93 -4.34 -5.55 5.27
N GLY A 94 -3.42 -4.59 5.25
CA GLY A 94 -3.57 -3.31 5.96
C GLY A 94 -4.47 -2.34 5.21
N VAL A 95 -4.31 -1.04 5.50
CA VAL A 95 -5.13 0.05 4.92
C VAL A 95 -5.06 0.13 3.39
N GLU A 96 -4.06 -0.47 2.78
CA GLU A 96 -3.95 -0.62 1.32
C GLU A 96 -5.01 -1.56 0.72
N GLY A 97 -5.53 -2.51 1.50
CA GLY A 97 -6.64 -3.38 1.10
C GLY A 97 -6.31 -4.46 0.05
N CYS A 98 -5.04 -4.63 -0.35
CA CYS A 98 -4.62 -5.52 -1.44
C CYS A 98 -3.60 -6.58 -0.99
N TRP A 99 -3.66 -7.76 -1.62
CA TRP A 99 -2.84 -8.93 -1.25
C TRP A 99 -1.33 -8.74 -1.49
N SER A 100 -0.94 -7.88 -2.42
CA SER A 100 0.44 -7.74 -2.90
C SER A 100 1.44 -7.31 -1.81
N ILE A 101 0.94 -6.72 -0.73
CA ILE A 101 1.73 -6.40 0.47
C ILE A 101 2.41 -7.65 1.05
N PHE A 102 1.84 -8.84 0.83
CA PHE A 102 2.36 -10.10 1.30
C PHE A 102 3.41 -10.73 0.37
N ASN A 103 3.79 -10.12 -0.75
CA ASN A 103 4.75 -10.70 -1.70
C ASN A 103 6.09 -11.13 -1.05
N LEU A 104 6.56 -10.41 -0.02
CA LEU A 104 7.79 -10.76 0.71
C LEU A 104 7.58 -11.80 1.82
N LEU A 105 6.33 -12.00 2.25
CA LEU A 105 5.95 -12.90 3.33
C LEU A 105 5.46 -14.25 2.79
N ALA A 106 4.62 -14.25 1.75
CA ALA A 106 3.95 -15.44 1.21
C ALA A 106 4.90 -16.60 0.91
N PRO A 107 6.08 -16.41 0.25
CA PRO A 107 7.01 -17.51 -0.03
C PRO A 107 7.62 -18.16 1.23
N LYS A 108 7.47 -17.53 2.40
CA LYS A 108 7.97 -18.02 3.70
C LYS A 108 6.90 -18.75 4.50
N ILE A 109 5.64 -18.72 4.07
CA ILE A 109 4.54 -19.41 4.72
C ILE A 109 4.51 -20.87 4.24
N GLU A 110 4.54 -21.81 5.19
CA GLU A 110 4.46 -23.24 4.89
C GLU A 110 3.04 -23.67 4.49
N ALA A 111 2.03 -23.21 5.23
CA ALA A 111 0.63 -23.56 5.00
C ALA A 111 0.04 -22.86 3.76
N PRO A 112 -1.03 -23.41 3.16
CA PRO A 112 -1.87 -22.69 2.21
C PRO A 112 -2.38 -21.40 2.86
N ALA A 113 -2.37 -20.31 2.10
CA ALA A 113 -2.86 -19.04 2.62
C ALA A 113 -3.70 -18.29 1.59
N VAL A 114 -4.76 -17.65 2.07
CA VAL A 114 -5.68 -16.82 1.29
C VAL A 114 -5.69 -15.42 1.89
N CYS A 115 -5.53 -14.41 1.06
CA CYS A 115 -5.73 -13.02 1.43
C CYS A 115 -7.18 -12.62 1.15
N LEU A 116 -7.81 -11.92 2.09
CA LEU A 116 -9.14 -11.33 1.93
C LEU A 116 -9.00 -9.84 1.60
N GLN A 117 -9.20 -9.50 0.34
CA GLN A 117 -9.08 -8.15 -0.18
C GLN A 117 -10.36 -7.34 0.05
N TYR A 118 -10.19 -6.08 0.45
CA TYR A 118 -11.31 -5.18 0.74
C TYR A 118 -11.08 -3.78 0.16
N GLY A 119 -10.29 -3.69 -0.92
CA GLY A 119 -10.16 -2.46 -1.70
C GLY A 119 -11.46 -2.13 -2.46
N THR A 120 -11.53 -0.90 -2.98
CA THR A 120 -12.67 -0.40 -3.76
C THR A 120 -13.04 -1.31 -4.93
N TYR A 121 -12.07 -1.95 -5.58
CA TYR A 121 -12.32 -2.87 -6.70
C TYR A 121 -12.88 -4.23 -6.26
N ASN A 122 -12.74 -4.59 -4.98
CA ASN A 122 -13.16 -5.88 -4.42
C ASN A 122 -14.56 -5.82 -3.81
N ILE A 123 -14.81 -4.81 -2.98
CA ILE A 123 -16.06 -4.69 -2.19
C ILE A 123 -16.89 -3.45 -2.52
N GLY A 124 -16.44 -2.62 -3.46
CA GLY A 124 -17.10 -1.35 -3.82
C GLY A 124 -16.84 -0.22 -2.82
N ASN A 125 -17.59 0.87 -2.96
CA ASN A 125 -17.49 2.07 -2.11
C ASN A 125 -18.68 2.25 -1.15
N ASP A 126 -19.56 1.26 -1.08
CA ASP A 126 -20.81 1.33 -0.30
C ASP A 126 -20.64 0.87 1.15
N CYS A 127 -19.45 0.39 1.52
CA CYS A 127 -19.11 0.04 2.89
C CYS A 127 -18.51 1.26 3.60
N HIS A 128 -19.12 1.71 4.68
CA HIS A 128 -18.71 2.90 5.43
C HIS A 128 -18.24 2.59 6.86
N THR A 129 -18.46 1.36 7.32
CA THR A 129 -18.05 0.88 8.64
C THR A 129 -17.25 -0.41 8.54
N ILE A 130 -16.41 -0.66 9.55
CA ILE A 130 -15.63 -1.93 9.64
C ILE A 130 -16.58 -3.15 9.67
N SER A 131 -17.76 -3.02 10.29
CA SER A 131 -18.74 -4.11 10.33
C SER A 131 -19.28 -4.43 8.94
N GLU A 132 -19.62 -3.43 8.14
CA GLU A 132 -20.10 -3.62 6.76
C GLU A 132 -19.02 -4.28 5.89
N ILE A 133 -17.75 -3.86 6.04
CA ILE A 133 -16.62 -4.49 5.36
C ILE A 133 -16.52 -5.97 5.76
N ALA A 134 -16.53 -6.27 7.05
CA ALA A 134 -16.47 -7.65 7.54
C ALA A 134 -17.64 -8.50 7.02
N ASP A 135 -18.85 -7.95 7.01
CA ASP A 135 -20.04 -8.63 6.48
C ASP A 135 -19.92 -8.91 4.97
N CYS A 136 -19.25 -8.04 4.20
CA CYS A 136 -18.96 -8.32 2.79
C CYS A 136 -17.94 -9.44 2.61
N LEU A 137 -16.89 -9.49 3.45
CA LEU A 137 -15.85 -10.51 3.36
C LEU A 137 -16.34 -11.91 3.77
N LEU A 138 -17.31 -12.00 4.69
CA LEU A 138 -17.86 -13.26 5.20
C LEU A 138 -18.96 -13.86 4.32
N LYS A 139 -19.44 -13.13 3.30
CA LYS A 139 -20.47 -13.60 2.35
C LYS A 139 -19.88 -14.41 1.18
N VAL A 140 -18.55 -14.51 1.11
CA VAL A 140 -17.82 -15.17 0.02
C VAL A 140 -17.81 -16.69 0.19
#